data_AF-A0A519JZ97-F1
#
_entry.id   AF-A0A519JZ97-F1
#
_cell.length_a   1.000
_cell.length_b   1.000
_cell.length_c   1.000
_cell.angle_alpha   90.00
_cell.angle_beta   90.00
_cell.angle_gamma   90.00
#
_symmetry.space_group_name_H-M   'P 1'
#
loop_
_entity.id
_entity.type
_entity.pdbx_description
1 polymer ?
#
loop_
_entity_poly.entity_id
_entity_poly.type
_entity_poly.pdbx_seq_one_letter_code
_entity_poly.pdbx_strand_id
1 'polypeptide(L)'
;MTTALFFALLIIGYFVYQNLLGRIKNLEKEVFDLKQLSNDKTPERKSQTELLNEDKEAFSGVRFENVSPSPNVISEKIPKEKPEWQEQLTHFLKQNALSILGIITLVLGIGYFVKYAIDKDWVGETSRVLIGIFAGLGIAGTGFFLRKNYKIFSYILTGGGIAILYFTITMAFREYHLFSQNLAFALLVLITILAVALAYFYDSESLIMISMIGGFSAPLMISTGQSNYPFLFGYLSLLNFGMLAVIALKHWKNLGWLNFVLTSAYFFYWIISEPQMASVLYFYLYYFTFSAVALLDYFRRKKLERFDILMLVLVNLSTLGGLLYVFKTLGYGPIILIPVSLALVNFLLLIRELKAKNSSIGYSVFAGLVISLLTFSVAVYFDSFLITSLWAVETSLLFFLWLKTGQLIFKRFFTILFVLLLAAQMISW
;
A
#
# COMPACT_ATOMS: atom_id res chain seq x y z
N MET A 1 21.36 6.50 5.70
CA MET A 1 20.57 5.27 5.44
C MET A 1 19.17 5.33 6.05
N THR A 2 19.00 5.78 7.30
CA THR A 2 17.69 6.04 7.94
C THR A 2 16.86 7.13 7.24
N THR A 3 17.51 8.10 6.60
CA THR A 3 16.86 9.24 5.93
C THR A 3 16.11 8.84 4.66
N ALA A 4 16.69 8.03 3.77
CA ALA A 4 16.04 7.63 2.52
C ALA A 4 14.78 6.78 2.76
N LEU A 5 14.82 5.91 3.78
CA LEU A 5 13.70 5.06 4.18
C LEU A 5 12.61 5.87 4.90
N PHE A 6 12.99 6.89 5.68
CA PHE A 6 12.07 7.87 6.25
C PHE A 6 11.36 8.69 5.17
N PHE A 7 12.06 9.13 4.13
CA PHE A 7 11.44 9.82 2.99
C PHE A 7 10.53 8.89 2.18
N ALA A 8 10.87 7.62 2.02
CA ALA A 8 9.98 6.64 1.40
C ALA A 8 8.68 6.45 2.21
N LEU A 9 8.77 6.35 3.54
CA LEU A 9 7.62 6.27 4.43
C LEU A 9 6.78 7.56 4.43
N LEU A 10 7.41 8.73 4.31
CA LEU A 10 6.70 10.01 4.15
C LEU A 10 5.96 10.10 2.81
N ILE A 11 6.57 9.62 1.72
CA ILE A 11 5.93 9.58 0.39
C ILE A 11 4.74 8.63 0.40
N ILE A 12 4.88 7.47 1.03
CA ILE A 12 3.79 6.49 1.19
C ILE A 12 2.67 7.09 2.07
N GLY A 13 3.03 7.71 3.20
CA GLY A 13 2.07 8.40 4.08
C GLY A 13 1.34 9.53 3.36
N TYR A 14 2.05 10.32 2.53
CA TYR A 14 1.47 11.37 1.71
C TYR A 14 0.47 10.81 0.68
N PHE A 15 0.80 9.70 0.03
CA PHE A 15 -0.09 9.06 -0.95
C PHE A 15 -1.36 8.48 -0.30
N VAL A 16 -1.22 7.85 0.88
CA VAL A 16 -2.35 7.37 1.68
C VAL A 16 -3.21 8.54 2.15
N TYR A 17 -2.59 9.63 2.62
CA TYR A 17 -3.28 10.85 3.04
C TYR A 17 -4.08 11.48 1.89
N GLN A 18 -3.49 11.61 0.70
CA GLN A 18 -4.17 12.14 -0.48
C GLN A 18 -5.36 11.26 -0.90
N ASN A 19 -5.23 9.94 -0.82
CA ASN A 19 -6.32 9.02 -1.14
C ASN A 19 -7.48 9.13 -0.13
N LEU A 20 -7.17 9.30 1.15
CA LEU A 20 -8.18 9.53 2.20
C LEU A 20 -8.87 10.90 2.03
N LEU A 21 -8.12 11.96 1.71
CA LEU A 21 -8.69 13.28 1.42
C LEU A 21 -9.60 13.26 0.19
N GLY A 22 -9.24 12.52 -0.86
CA GLY A 22 -10.09 12.35 -2.04
C GLY A 22 -11.42 11.69 -1.70
N ARG A 23 -11.41 10.67 -0.83
CA ARG A 23 -12.63 10.04 -0.33
C ARG A 23 -13.48 10.97 0.52
N ILE A 24 -12.85 11.77 1.39
CA ILE A 24 -13.57 12.74 2.23
C ILE A 24 -14.26 13.80 1.35
N LYS A 25 -13.57 14.33 0.33
CA LYS A 25 -14.18 15.30 -0.61
C LYS A 25 -15.35 14.72 -1.39
N ASN A 26 -15.27 13.45 -1.80
CA ASN A 26 -16.38 12.79 -2.49
C ASN A 26 -17.57 12.58 -1.55
N LEU A 27 -17.32 12.19 -0.30
CA LEU A 27 -18.37 12.03 0.71
C LEU A 27 -19.00 13.37 1.10
N GLU A 28 -18.21 14.44 1.20
CA GLU A 28 -18.71 15.79 1.47
C GLU A 28 -19.59 16.30 0.32
N LYS A 29 -19.22 15.97 -0.93
CA LYS A 29 -20.02 16.26 -2.11
C LYS A 29 -21.33 15.46 -2.15
N GLU A 30 -21.30 14.16 -1.84
CA GLU A 30 -22.52 13.34 -1.73
C GLU A 30 -23.44 13.85 -0.61
N VAL A 31 -22.90 14.25 0.53
CA VAL A 31 -23.69 14.84 1.63
C VAL A 31 -24.27 16.19 1.22
N PHE A 32 -23.51 17.02 0.51
CA PHE A 32 -23.99 18.30 -0.03
C PHE A 32 -25.13 18.10 -1.04
N ASP A 33 -24.96 17.18 -1.99
CA ASP A 33 -25.97 16.85 -3.00
C ASP A 33 -27.24 16.25 -2.36
N LEU A 34 -27.10 15.40 -1.33
CA LEU A 34 -28.23 14.86 -0.57
C LEU A 34 -28.97 15.94 0.24
N LYS A 35 -28.24 16.90 0.82
CA LYS A 35 -28.82 18.03 1.55
C LYS A 35 -29.55 18.99 0.59
N GLN A 36 -29.04 19.15 -0.63
CA GLN A 36 -29.68 19.92 -1.69
C GLN A 36 -30.95 19.22 -2.20
N LEU A 37 -30.92 17.90 -2.41
CA LEU A 37 -32.09 17.08 -2.76
C LEU A 37 -33.15 17.03 -1.64
N SER A 38 -32.72 17.11 -0.38
CA SER A 38 -33.62 17.24 0.77
C SER A 38 -34.30 18.61 0.80
N ASN A 39 -33.58 19.69 0.50
CA ASN A 39 -34.14 21.04 0.41
C ASN A 39 -35.10 21.19 -0.78
N ASP A 40 -34.78 20.59 -1.92
CA ASP A 40 -35.57 20.68 -3.16
C ASP A 40 -36.88 19.87 -3.12
N LYS A 41 -37.02 18.93 -2.17
CA LYS A 41 -38.28 18.21 -1.88
C LYS A 41 -39.21 18.93 -0.90
N THR A 42 -38.92 20.17 -0.54
CA THR A 42 -39.80 21.02 0.30
C THR A 42 -40.82 21.92 -0.45
N PRO A 43 -41.43 21.54 -1.60
CA PRO A 43 -42.64 22.23 -2.07
C PRO A 43 -43.95 21.59 -1.57
N GLU A 44 -43.97 20.28 -1.29
CA GLU A 44 -45.24 19.55 -1.03
C GLU A 44 -45.88 19.82 0.34
N ARG A 45 -45.18 20.46 1.27
CA ARG A 45 -45.73 20.79 2.60
C ARG A 45 -46.43 22.16 2.68
N LYS A 46 -46.36 22.97 1.62
CA LYS A 46 -46.98 24.31 1.61
C LYS A 46 -48.41 24.35 1.05
N SER A 47 -48.80 23.41 0.18
CA SER A 47 -50.17 23.36 -0.37
C SER A 47 -51.26 22.91 0.62
N GLN A 48 -50.91 22.30 1.75
CA GLN A 48 -51.88 21.97 2.80
C GLN A 48 -52.17 23.12 3.76
N THR A 49 -51.43 24.23 3.69
CA THR A 49 -51.65 25.42 4.55
C THR A 49 -52.57 26.46 3.89
N GLU A 50 -52.85 26.34 2.58
CA GLU A 50 -53.71 27.27 1.84
C GLU A 50 -55.21 26.94 1.91
N LEU A 51 -55.60 25.75 2.38
CA LEU A 51 -57.02 25.39 2.60
C LEU A 51 -57.55 25.77 4.00
N LEU A 52 -56.72 26.39 4.86
CA LEU A 52 -57.11 26.77 6.23
C LEU A 52 -57.27 28.27 6.45
N ASN A 53 -57.11 29.09 5.40
CA ASN A 53 -57.12 30.55 5.51
C ASN A 53 -58.27 31.23 4.73
N GLU A 54 -59.36 30.50 4.45
CA GLU A 54 -60.58 31.07 3.87
C GLU A 54 -61.47 31.83 4.88
N ASP A 55 -61.10 31.86 6.17
CA ASP A 55 -61.79 32.67 7.19
C ASP A 55 -60.89 33.77 7.72
N LYS A 56 -60.76 34.86 6.94
CA LYS A 56 -60.57 36.24 7.43
C LYS A 56 -60.65 37.21 6.26
N GLU A 57 -61.88 37.57 5.93
CA GLU A 57 -62.17 38.81 5.24
C GLU A 57 -61.64 40.03 6.03
N ALA A 58 -61.45 41.11 5.28
CA ALA A 58 -61.42 42.51 5.69
C ALA A 58 -60.03 43.18 5.78
N PHE A 59 -60.01 44.36 5.14
CA PHE A 59 -58.94 45.36 5.02
C PHE A 59 -57.98 45.14 3.84
N SER A 60 -58.38 45.54 2.63
CA SER A 60 -58.47 46.91 2.09
C SER A 60 -57.11 47.59 1.89
N GLY A 61 -56.84 47.92 0.63
CA GLY A 61 -56.23 49.20 0.28
C GLY A 61 -54.74 49.21 -0.04
N VAL A 62 -54.48 49.55 -1.31
CA VAL A 62 -53.40 50.44 -1.79
C VAL A 62 -52.10 49.78 -2.30
N ARG A 63 -52.11 49.62 -3.64
CA ARG A 63 -51.18 50.18 -4.64
C ARG A 63 -49.67 49.90 -4.48
N PHE A 64 -49.18 49.11 -5.43
CA PHE A 64 -47.78 49.01 -5.85
C PHE A 64 -47.28 50.37 -6.34
N GLU A 65 -46.21 50.88 -5.72
CA GLU A 65 -45.39 51.92 -6.32
C GLU A 65 -44.09 51.29 -6.82
N ASN A 66 -43.94 51.30 -8.13
CA ASN A 66 -42.74 50.91 -8.86
C ASN A 66 -41.63 51.93 -8.59
N VAL A 67 -40.47 51.47 -8.11
CA VAL A 67 -39.20 52.16 -8.38
C VAL A 67 -38.17 51.11 -8.82
N SER A 68 -37.85 51.14 -10.12
CA SER A 68 -36.69 50.49 -10.73
C SER A 68 -35.48 51.47 -10.70
N PRO A 69 -34.25 51.01 -10.95
CA PRO A 69 -33.14 50.99 -10.02
C PRO A 69 -32.21 52.23 -10.14
N SER A 70 -31.53 52.58 -9.06
CA SER A 70 -30.34 53.45 -9.13
C SER A 70 -29.11 52.66 -8.64
N PRO A 71 -27.98 52.70 -9.37
CA PRO A 71 -26.87 51.76 -9.19
C PRO A 71 -25.97 52.22 -8.06
N ASN A 72 -26.40 52.02 -6.82
CA ASN A 72 -25.46 51.99 -5.72
C ASN A 72 -24.83 50.60 -5.70
N VAL A 73 -23.66 50.51 -6.32
CA VAL A 73 -22.67 49.48 -6.02
C VAL A 73 -22.32 49.61 -4.54
N ILE A 74 -23.16 49.02 -3.69
CA ILE A 74 -22.75 48.62 -2.35
C ILE A 74 -21.73 47.52 -2.63
N SER A 75 -20.46 47.86 -2.51
CA SER A 75 -19.40 46.88 -2.30
C SER A 75 -19.73 46.19 -0.98
N GLU A 76 -20.56 45.14 -1.07
CA GLU A 76 -20.86 44.26 0.03
C GLU A 76 -19.55 43.54 0.35
N LYS A 77 -18.91 43.97 1.43
CA LYS A 77 -17.80 43.25 2.04
C LYS A 77 -18.35 41.88 2.39
N ILE A 78 -18.08 40.89 1.54
CA ILE A 78 -18.33 39.47 1.81
C ILE A 78 -17.75 39.19 3.20
N PRO A 79 -18.58 38.88 4.21
CA PRO A 79 -18.06 38.50 5.52
C PRO A 79 -17.18 37.27 5.32
N LYS A 80 -15.92 37.35 5.75
CA LYS A 80 -15.07 36.16 5.84
C LYS A 80 -15.68 35.24 6.89
N GLU A 81 -16.53 34.30 6.47
CA GLU A 81 -16.91 33.16 7.30
C GLU A 81 -15.63 32.48 7.76
N LYS A 82 -15.39 32.47 9.08
CA LYS A 82 -14.36 31.63 9.68
C LYS A 82 -14.80 30.19 9.46
N PRO A 83 -13.86 29.27 9.14
CA PRO A 83 -14.24 27.92 8.78
C PRO A 83 -14.91 27.23 9.98
N GLU A 84 -16.11 26.68 9.76
CA GLU A 84 -17.05 26.16 10.78
C GLU A 84 -16.40 25.19 11.81
N TRP A 85 -15.37 24.45 11.42
CA TRP A 85 -14.63 23.54 12.31
C TRP A 85 -13.89 24.25 13.44
N GLN A 86 -13.44 25.50 13.24
CA GLN A 86 -12.74 26.28 14.27
C GLN A 86 -13.68 26.75 15.37
N GLU A 87 -14.90 27.15 15.02
CA GLU A 87 -15.91 27.54 15.99
C GLU A 87 -16.41 26.34 16.79
N GLN A 88 -16.60 25.18 16.14
CA GLN A 88 -16.96 23.93 16.83
C GLN A 88 -15.86 23.46 17.78
N LEU A 89 -14.58 23.50 17.38
CA LEU A 89 -13.46 23.14 18.25
C LEU A 89 -13.31 24.09 19.43
N THR A 90 -13.41 25.40 19.19
CA THR A 90 -13.30 26.39 20.28
C THR A 90 -14.46 26.29 21.26
N HIS A 91 -15.68 26.04 20.79
CA HIS A 91 -16.83 25.79 21.63
C HIS A 91 -16.66 24.50 22.48
N PHE A 92 -16.23 23.40 21.85
CA PHE A 92 -15.96 22.13 22.55
C PHE A 92 -14.83 22.25 23.59
N LEU A 93 -13.73 22.93 23.24
CA LEU A 93 -12.60 23.18 24.14
C LEU A 93 -13.01 24.06 25.32
N LYS A 94 -13.83 25.10 25.09
CA LYS A 94 -14.36 25.95 26.17
C LYS A 94 -15.30 25.19 27.09
N GLN A 95 -16.20 24.38 26.53
CA GLN A 95 -17.18 23.62 27.30
C GLN A 95 -16.54 22.51 28.15
N ASN A 96 -15.46 21.90 27.67
CA ASN A 96 -14.80 20.76 28.32
C ASN A 96 -13.40 21.09 28.88
N ALA A 97 -13.05 22.37 29.03
CA ALA A 97 -11.69 22.81 29.37
C ALA A 97 -11.15 22.12 30.63
N LEU A 98 -11.94 22.07 31.70
CA LEU A 98 -11.53 21.49 32.97
C LEU A 98 -11.33 19.96 32.88
N SER A 99 -12.25 19.27 32.21
CA SER A 99 -12.15 17.83 31.97
C SER A 99 -10.94 17.47 31.10
N ILE A 100 -10.67 18.27 30.07
CA ILE A 100 -9.50 18.09 29.19
C ILE A 100 -8.21 18.32 29.98
N LEU A 101 -8.12 19.39 30.77
CA LEU A 101 -6.97 19.65 31.65
C LEU A 101 -6.78 18.53 32.69
N GLY A 102 -7.88 18.02 33.25
CA GLY A 102 -7.85 16.88 34.18
C GLY A 102 -7.29 15.61 33.52
N ILE A 103 -7.78 15.25 32.34
CA ILE A 103 -7.28 14.08 31.57
C ILE A 103 -5.80 14.26 31.22
N ILE A 104 -5.41 15.44 30.71
CA ILE A 104 -4.00 15.72 30.37
C ILE A 104 -3.12 15.59 31.61
N THR A 105 -3.53 16.18 32.73
CA THR A 105 -2.77 16.13 33.99
C THR A 105 -2.66 14.71 34.53
N LEU A 106 -3.75 13.92 34.47
CA LEU A 106 -3.75 12.53 34.90
C LEU A 106 -2.84 11.67 34.02
N VAL A 107 -2.91 11.81 32.69
CA VAL A 107 -2.06 11.08 31.76
C VAL A 107 -0.59 11.42 31.97
N LEU A 108 -0.26 12.70 32.14
CA LEU A 108 1.10 13.13 32.47
C LEU A 108 1.54 12.58 33.82
N GLY A 109 0.69 12.65 34.85
CA GLY A 109 0.97 12.15 36.19
C GLY A 109 1.28 10.65 36.20
N ILE A 110 0.43 9.85 35.54
CA ILE A 110 0.68 8.40 35.37
C ILE A 110 1.97 8.16 34.59
N GLY A 111 2.20 8.90 33.50
CA GLY A 111 3.43 8.77 32.71
C GLY A 111 4.70 9.08 33.53
N TYR A 112 4.70 10.17 34.29
CA TYR A 112 5.81 10.54 35.17
C TYR A 112 5.98 9.56 36.33
N PHE A 113 4.89 9.08 36.92
CA PHE A 113 4.94 8.09 37.99
C PHE A 113 5.56 6.77 37.51
N VAL A 114 5.11 6.27 36.36
CA VAL A 114 5.69 5.06 35.75
C VAL A 114 7.16 5.27 35.44
N LYS A 115 7.53 6.41 34.85
CA LYS A 115 8.94 6.74 34.61
C LYS A 115 9.75 6.78 35.92
N TYR A 116 9.24 7.44 36.96
CA TYR A 116 9.93 7.53 38.25
C TYR A 116 10.11 6.16 38.90
N ALA A 117 9.10 5.29 38.81
CA ALA A 117 9.19 3.92 39.30
C ALA A 117 10.22 3.07 38.52
N ILE A 118 10.37 3.32 37.22
CA ILE A 118 11.41 2.72 36.37
C ILE A 118 12.78 3.27 36.77
N ASP A 119 12.94 4.58 36.90
CA ASP A 119 14.21 5.26 37.23
C ASP A 119 14.72 4.91 38.65
N LYS A 120 13.83 4.49 39.56
CA LYS A 120 14.16 4.02 40.91
C LYS A 120 14.26 2.50 41.03
N ASP A 121 14.19 1.77 39.91
CA ASP A 121 14.23 0.31 39.85
C ASP A 121 13.17 -0.40 40.72
N TRP A 122 12.04 0.26 40.98
CA TRP A 122 10.93 -0.34 41.72
C TRP A 122 10.24 -1.45 40.93
N VAL A 123 10.30 -1.36 39.60
CA VAL A 123 9.77 -2.36 38.68
C VAL A 123 10.94 -2.90 37.89
N GLY A 124 11.28 -4.17 38.09
CA GLY A 124 12.34 -4.84 37.33
C GLY A 124 12.02 -4.94 35.83
N GLU A 125 13.05 -5.04 35.00
CA GLU A 125 12.93 -5.07 33.54
C GLU A 125 11.97 -6.15 33.03
N THR A 126 12.07 -7.36 33.58
CA THR A 126 11.15 -8.47 33.25
C THR A 126 9.69 -8.14 33.56
N SER A 127 9.42 -7.50 34.69
CA SER A 127 8.08 -7.08 35.08
C SER A 127 7.53 -6.00 34.14
N ARG A 128 8.37 -5.05 33.68
CA ARG A 128 8.00 -4.03 32.68
C ARG A 128 7.54 -4.69 31.38
N VAL A 129 8.28 -5.69 30.91
CA VAL A 129 7.95 -6.45 29.69
C VAL A 129 6.64 -7.23 29.87
N LEU A 130 6.45 -7.91 31.00
CA LEU A 130 5.21 -8.65 31.27
C LEU A 130 4.00 -7.72 31.30
N ILE A 131 4.09 -6.57 31.98
CA ILE A 131 3.03 -5.56 32.01
C ILE A 131 2.72 -5.08 30.59
N GLY A 132 3.75 -4.79 29.78
CA GLY A 132 3.57 -4.39 28.38
C GLY A 132 2.88 -5.46 27.53
N ILE A 133 3.24 -6.74 27.70
CA ILE A 133 2.59 -7.86 27.01
C ILE A 133 1.13 -8.00 27.42
N PHE A 134 0.84 -8.00 28.73
CA PHE A 134 -0.54 -8.12 29.23
C PHE A 134 -1.39 -6.91 28.85
N ALA A 135 -0.84 -5.69 28.90
CA ALA A 135 -1.54 -4.50 28.44
C ALA A 135 -1.82 -4.55 26.94
N GLY A 136 -0.83 -4.91 26.12
CA GLY A 136 -0.97 -5.03 24.67
C GLY A 136 -2.00 -6.09 24.27
N LEU A 137 -1.93 -7.29 24.86
CA LEU A 137 -2.91 -8.35 24.64
C LEU A 137 -4.29 -7.97 25.19
N GLY A 138 -4.37 -7.34 26.36
CA GLY A 138 -5.61 -6.89 26.97
C GLY A 138 -6.34 -5.87 26.10
N ILE A 139 -5.61 -4.86 25.60
CA ILE A 139 -6.11 -3.84 24.67
C ILE A 139 -6.53 -4.47 23.34
N ALA A 140 -5.69 -5.35 22.78
CA ALA A 140 -6.01 -6.02 21.52
C ALA A 140 -7.25 -6.92 21.65
N GLY A 141 -7.37 -7.64 22.76
CA GLY A 141 -8.49 -8.52 23.10
C GLY A 141 -9.79 -7.76 23.40
N THR A 142 -9.72 -6.63 24.11
CA THR A 142 -10.90 -5.74 24.27
C THR A 142 -11.34 -5.19 22.93
N GLY A 143 -10.40 -4.78 22.07
CA GLY A 143 -10.71 -4.42 20.68
C GLY A 143 -11.49 -5.52 19.98
N PHE A 144 -11.05 -6.78 20.10
CA PHE A 144 -11.71 -7.94 19.51
C PHE A 144 -13.14 -8.15 20.02
N PHE A 145 -13.36 -7.99 21.32
CA PHE A 145 -14.69 -8.11 21.91
C PHE A 145 -15.64 -6.97 21.47
N LEU A 146 -15.13 -5.73 21.39
CA LEU A 146 -15.92 -4.54 21.02
C LEU A 146 -16.28 -4.48 19.53
N ARG A 147 -15.71 -5.36 18.71
CA ARG A 147 -15.91 -5.41 17.26
C ARG A 147 -17.37 -5.37 16.83
N LYS A 148 -18.26 -6.07 17.55
CA LYS A 148 -19.66 -6.23 17.15
C LYS A 148 -20.43 -4.91 17.17
N ASN A 149 -20.12 -4.05 18.13
CA ASN A 149 -20.86 -2.82 18.40
C ASN A 149 -20.13 -1.56 17.90
N TYR A 150 -18.79 -1.57 17.88
CA TYR A 150 -17.98 -0.39 17.56
C TYR A 150 -16.79 -0.71 16.64
N LYS A 151 -17.06 -0.94 15.35
CA LYS A 151 -16.03 -1.37 14.37
C LYS A 151 -14.81 -0.46 14.29
N ILE A 152 -15.01 0.86 14.14
CA ILE A 152 -13.91 1.82 13.97
C ILE A 152 -13.03 1.87 15.22
N PHE A 153 -13.65 2.00 16.38
CA PHE A 153 -12.93 2.04 17.67
C PHE A 153 -12.16 0.73 17.92
N SER A 154 -12.78 -0.40 17.60
CA SER A 154 -12.18 -1.73 17.70
C SER A 154 -10.91 -1.87 16.83
N TYR A 155 -10.89 -1.34 15.60
CA TYR A 155 -9.70 -1.36 14.76
C TYR A 155 -8.54 -0.57 15.36
N ILE A 156 -8.82 0.64 15.86
CA ILE A 156 -7.82 1.50 16.49
C ILE A 156 -7.27 0.84 17.74
N LEU A 157 -8.15 0.26 18.56
CA LEU A 157 -7.75 -0.39 19.80
C LEU A 157 -6.92 -1.65 19.54
N THR A 158 -7.35 -2.51 18.61
CA THR A 158 -6.58 -3.69 18.22
C THR A 158 -5.22 -3.33 17.61
N GLY A 159 -5.18 -2.36 16.68
CA GLY A 159 -3.93 -1.88 16.11
C GLY A 159 -2.99 -1.29 17.16
N GLY A 160 -3.52 -0.52 18.11
CA GLY A 160 -2.78 0.02 19.25
C GLY A 160 -2.22 -1.07 20.16
N GLY A 161 -3.02 -2.08 20.50
CA GLY A 161 -2.56 -3.23 21.29
C GLY A 161 -1.43 -4.00 20.60
N ILE A 162 -1.55 -4.25 19.30
CA ILE A 162 -0.50 -4.87 18.49
C ILE A 162 0.77 -3.99 18.48
N ALA A 163 0.65 -2.67 18.31
CA ALA A 163 1.78 -1.75 18.35
C ALA A 163 2.50 -1.80 19.72
N ILE A 164 1.75 -1.83 20.82
CA ILE A 164 2.31 -1.99 22.17
C ILE A 164 3.11 -3.29 22.27
N LEU A 165 2.62 -4.40 21.71
CA LEU A 165 3.36 -5.66 21.69
C LEU A 165 4.67 -5.55 20.90
N TYR A 166 4.65 -4.95 19.71
CA TYR A 166 5.87 -4.71 18.91
C TYR A 166 6.90 -3.88 19.69
N PHE A 167 6.47 -2.75 20.29
CA PHE A 167 7.36 -1.90 21.09
C PHE A 167 7.90 -2.63 22.31
N THR A 168 7.04 -3.37 23.03
CA THR A 168 7.44 -4.08 24.25
C THR A 168 8.53 -5.11 23.96
N ILE A 169 8.35 -5.95 22.93
CA ILE A 169 9.36 -6.95 22.55
C ILE A 169 10.63 -6.29 22.03
N THR A 170 10.51 -5.21 21.27
CA THR A 170 11.67 -4.47 20.76
C THR A 170 12.49 -3.86 21.90
N MET A 171 11.84 -3.21 22.87
CA MET A 171 12.51 -2.63 24.04
C MET A 171 13.14 -3.73 24.91
N ALA A 172 12.44 -4.85 25.12
CA ALA A 172 12.98 -6.01 25.82
C ALA A 172 14.28 -6.53 25.19
N PHE A 173 14.39 -6.46 23.87
CA PHE A 173 15.57 -6.86 23.13
C PHE A 173 16.68 -5.80 23.13
N ARG A 174 16.37 -4.57 22.73
CA ARG A 174 17.37 -3.52 22.47
C ARG A 174 17.87 -2.83 23.73
N GLU A 175 16.97 -2.50 24.65
CA GLU A 175 17.27 -1.68 25.82
C GLU A 175 17.57 -2.55 27.04
N TYR A 176 16.78 -3.62 27.24
CA TYR A 176 16.91 -4.47 28.43
C TYR A 176 17.73 -5.74 28.19
N HIS A 177 18.09 -6.05 26.94
CA HIS A 177 18.86 -7.25 26.56
C HIS A 177 18.32 -8.58 27.14
N LEU A 178 17.01 -8.64 27.42
CA LEU A 178 16.35 -9.79 28.05
C LEU A 178 16.20 -10.98 27.11
N PHE A 179 16.22 -10.73 25.80
CA PHE A 179 16.02 -11.75 24.78
C PHE A 179 17.23 -11.85 23.85
N SER A 180 17.51 -13.07 23.39
CA SER A 180 18.38 -13.24 22.22
C SER A 180 17.68 -12.72 20.97
N GLN A 181 18.47 -12.33 19.96
CA GLN A 181 17.91 -11.80 18.69
C GLN A 181 16.93 -12.79 18.04
N ASN A 182 17.24 -14.09 18.08
CA ASN A 182 16.40 -15.14 17.52
C ASN A 182 15.05 -15.25 18.25
N LEU A 183 15.06 -15.15 19.60
CA LEU A 183 13.84 -15.24 20.41
C LEU A 183 12.97 -13.98 20.23
N ALA A 184 13.57 -12.80 20.31
CA ALA A 184 12.87 -11.53 20.09
C ALA A 184 12.17 -11.52 18.73
N PHE A 185 12.87 -11.98 17.69
CA PHE A 185 12.30 -12.10 16.36
C PHE A 185 11.17 -13.13 16.29
N ALA A 186 11.32 -14.32 16.90
CA ALA A 186 10.28 -15.33 16.92
C ALA A 186 8.98 -14.80 17.57
N LEU A 187 9.11 -14.00 18.63
CA LEU A 187 7.97 -13.31 19.26
C LEU A 187 7.36 -12.27 18.31
N LEU A 188 8.16 -11.48 17.60
CA LEU A 188 7.66 -10.52 16.60
C LEU A 188 6.96 -11.21 15.42
N VAL A 189 7.45 -12.38 14.99
CA VAL A 189 6.77 -13.23 13.99
C VAL A 189 5.41 -13.65 14.52
N LEU A 190 5.34 -14.16 15.75
CA LEU A 190 4.09 -14.59 16.38
C LEU A 190 3.09 -13.43 16.49
N ILE A 191 3.56 -12.24 16.88
CA ILE A 191 2.76 -11.02 16.92
C ILE A 191 2.26 -10.64 15.51
N THR A 192 3.11 -10.76 14.49
CA THR A 192 2.73 -10.47 13.09
C THR A 192 1.65 -11.43 12.61
N ILE A 193 1.80 -12.74 12.89
CA ILE A 193 0.81 -13.76 12.54
C ILE A 193 -0.51 -13.46 13.26
N LEU A 194 -0.46 -13.15 14.55
CA LEU A 194 -1.63 -12.76 15.34
C LEU A 194 -2.30 -11.51 14.73
N ALA A 195 -1.53 -10.49 14.40
CA ALA A 195 -2.02 -9.24 13.81
C ALA A 195 -2.72 -9.46 12.46
N VAL A 196 -2.12 -10.28 11.60
CA VAL A 196 -2.69 -10.66 10.30
C VAL A 196 -3.95 -11.52 10.49
N ALA A 197 -3.93 -12.48 11.41
CA ALA A 197 -5.08 -13.33 11.71
C ALA A 197 -6.26 -12.49 12.24
N LEU A 198 -6.02 -11.61 13.22
CA LEU A 198 -7.04 -10.68 13.72
C LEU A 198 -7.59 -9.85 12.56
N ALA A 199 -6.72 -9.22 11.78
CA ALA A 199 -7.13 -8.36 10.69
C ALA A 199 -7.93 -9.09 9.60
N TYR A 200 -7.60 -10.34 9.32
CA TYR A 200 -8.42 -11.24 8.50
C TYR A 200 -9.81 -11.48 9.11
N PHE A 201 -9.88 -11.80 10.41
CA PHE A 201 -11.16 -11.98 11.09
C PHE A 201 -12.00 -10.72 11.01
N TYR A 202 -11.39 -9.55 11.21
CA TYR A 202 -12.02 -8.23 11.19
C TYR A 202 -12.63 -7.83 9.84
N ASP A 203 -12.28 -8.54 8.77
CA ASP A 203 -12.66 -8.22 7.39
C ASP A 203 -12.33 -6.76 7.03
N SER A 204 -11.17 -6.28 7.50
CA SER A 204 -10.73 -4.90 7.33
C SER A 204 -9.41 -4.84 6.58
N GLU A 205 -9.47 -4.37 5.34
CA GLU A 205 -8.28 -4.15 4.50
C GLU A 205 -7.31 -3.17 5.16
N SER A 206 -7.82 -2.08 5.76
CA SER A 206 -7.00 -1.06 6.43
C SER A 206 -6.23 -1.62 7.62
N LEU A 207 -6.84 -2.51 8.40
CA LEU A 207 -6.16 -3.11 9.55
C LEU A 207 -5.02 -4.04 9.09
N ILE A 208 -5.20 -4.77 7.99
CA ILE A 208 -4.10 -5.58 7.41
C ILE A 208 -2.98 -4.66 6.93
N MET A 209 -3.28 -3.56 6.24
CA MET A 209 -2.25 -2.62 5.79
C MET A 209 -1.40 -2.11 6.96
N ILE A 210 -2.02 -1.73 8.09
CA ILE A 210 -1.30 -1.28 9.28
C ILE A 210 -0.45 -2.41 9.88
N SER A 211 -1.04 -3.60 10.07
CA SER A 211 -0.33 -4.78 10.58
C SER A 211 0.87 -5.15 9.72
N MET A 212 0.73 -5.01 8.41
CA MET A 212 1.76 -5.29 7.44
C MET A 212 2.91 -4.30 7.50
N ILE A 213 2.63 -2.99 7.60
CA ILE A 213 3.67 -1.97 7.85
C ILE A 213 4.41 -2.28 9.14
N GLY A 214 3.71 -2.68 10.20
CA GLY A 214 4.31 -3.15 11.45
C GLY A 214 5.19 -4.39 11.27
N GLY A 215 4.72 -5.40 10.54
CA GLY A 215 5.48 -6.60 10.20
C GLY A 215 6.76 -6.28 9.43
N PHE A 216 6.69 -5.48 8.37
CA PHE A 216 7.88 -5.03 7.63
C PHE A 216 8.82 -4.15 8.46
N SER A 217 8.33 -3.49 9.50
CA SER A 217 9.16 -2.72 10.42
C SER A 217 9.90 -3.61 11.43
N ALA A 218 9.37 -4.79 11.73
CA ALA A 218 9.88 -5.66 12.79
C ALA A 218 11.37 -6.00 12.64
N PRO A 219 11.88 -6.42 11.46
CA PRO A 219 13.30 -6.71 11.31
C PRO A 219 14.20 -5.47 11.44
N LEU A 220 13.70 -4.27 11.10
CA LEU A 220 14.45 -3.02 11.35
C LEU A 220 14.57 -2.73 12.84
N MET A 221 13.51 -2.99 13.59
CA MET A 221 13.44 -2.73 15.02
C MET A 221 14.43 -3.58 15.81
N ILE A 222 14.73 -4.81 15.37
CA ILE A 222 15.63 -5.73 16.08
C ILE A 222 16.93 -6.02 15.33
N SER A 223 17.27 -5.17 14.35
CA SER A 223 18.55 -5.28 13.65
C SER A 223 19.70 -4.92 14.59
N THR A 224 20.66 -5.83 14.72
CA THR A 224 21.89 -5.68 15.52
C THR A 224 23.06 -5.13 14.70
N GLY A 225 22.85 -4.86 13.41
CA GLY A 225 23.94 -4.60 12.47
C GLY A 225 24.73 -5.86 12.07
N GLN A 226 24.46 -7.02 12.70
CA GLN A 226 25.02 -8.30 12.29
C GLN A 226 24.11 -9.05 11.30
N SER A 227 24.79 -9.72 10.39
CA SER A 227 24.32 -10.33 9.15
C SER A 227 23.57 -11.67 9.34
N ASN A 228 22.42 -11.71 10.04
CA ASN A 228 21.59 -12.94 10.08
C ASN A 228 20.55 -12.97 8.93
N TYR A 229 21.05 -13.16 7.71
CA TYR A 229 20.26 -13.03 6.48
C TYR A 229 19.33 -14.19 6.16
N PRO A 230 19.70 -15.47 6.36
CA PRO A 230 18.77 -16.57 6.11
C PRO A 230 17.47 -16.40 6.90
N PHE A 231 17.58 -15.86 8.11
CA PHE A 231 16.44 -15.63 8.97
C PHE A 231 15.60 -14.42 8.53
N LEU A 232 16.24 -13.27 8.20
CA LEU A 232 15.55 -12.11 7.64
C LEU A 232 14.73 -12.48 6.40
N PHE A 233 15.36 -13.19 5.46
CA PHE A 233 14.68 -13.57 4.23
C PHE A 233 13.64 -14.68 4.42
N GLY A 234 13.88 -15.62 5.35
CA GLY A 234 12.87 -16.59 5.77
C GLY A 234 11.61 -15.91 6.29
N TYR A 235 11.76 -14.86 7.09
CA TYR A 235 10.65 -14.05 7.58
C TYR A 235 9.93 -13.27 6.50
N LEU A 236 10.68 -12.56 5.65
CA LEU A 236 10.06 -11.83 4.54
C LEU A 236 9.30 -12.80 3.63
N SER A 237 9.85 -14.00 3.38
CA SER A 237 9.16 -15.05 2.62
C SER A 237 7.88 -15.52 3.32
N LEU A 238 7.94 -15.79 4.63
CA LEU A 238 6.77 -16.16 5.43
C LEU A 238 5.68 -15.07 5.40
N LEU A 239 6.06 -13.81 5.55
CA LEU A 239 5.15 -12.66 5.48
C LEU A 239 4.53 -12.56 4.08
N ASN A 240 5.34 -12.69 3.03
CA ASN A 240 4.87 -12.70 1.63
C ASN A 240 3.88 -13.84 1.36
N PHE A 241 4.15 -15.05 1.84
CA PHE A 241 3.23 -16.18 1.72
C PHE A 241 1.94 -15.97 2.51
N GLY A 242 2.03 -15.42 3.72
CA GLY A 242 0.87 -15.04 4.52
C GLY A 242 -0.01 -14.01 3.79
N MET A 243 0.60 -13.00 3.18
CA MET A 243 -0.13 -12.01 2.38
C MET A 243 -0.73 -12.61 1.12
N LEU A 244 -0.02 -13.49 0.40
CA LEU A 244 -0.57 -14.23 -0.72
C LEU A 244 -1.82 -15.02 -0.31
N ALA A 245 -1.79 -15.71 0.85
CA ALA A 245 -2.94 -16.44 1.38
C ALA A 245 -4.12 -15.50 1.66
N VAL A 246 -3.87 -14.35 2.31
CA VAL A 246 -4.91 -13.33 2.57
C VAL A 246 -5.52 -12.80 1.27
N ILE A 247 -4.70 -12.43 0.29
CA ILE A 247 -5.17 -11.91 -1.00
C ILE A 247 -5.96 -12.98 -1.75
N ALA A 248 -5.52 -14.23 -1.70
CA ALA A 248 -6.26 -15.35 -2.26
C ALA A 248 -7.61 -15.55 -1.56
N LEU A 249 -7.75 -15.30 -0.26
CA LEU A 249 -9.03 -15.47 0.43
C LEU A 249 -9.96 -14.26 0.29
N LYS A 250 -9.43 -13.04 0.27
CA LYS A 250 -10.20 -11.79 0.38
C LYS A 250 -10.22 -10.91 -0.88
N HIS A 251 -9.39 -11.19 -1.88
CA HIS A 251 -9.29 -10.43 -3.13
C HIS A 251 -8.89 -8.95 -2.99
N TRP A 252 -8.29 -8.55 -1.87
CA TRP A 252 -7.82 -7.19 -1.67
C TRP A 252 -6.52 -6.93 -2.44
N LYS A 253 -6.65 -6.55 -3.72
CA LYS A 253 -5.49 -6.36 -4.64
C LYS A 253 -4.50 -5.30 -4.18
N ASN A 254 -4.96 -4.26 -3.47
CA ASN A 254 -4.07 -3.19 -3.01
C ASN A 254 -3.02 -3.73 -2.01
N LEU A 255 -3.37 -4.76 -1.23
CA LEU A 255 -2.41 -5.43 -0.35
C LEU A 255 -1.29 -6.10 -1.13
N GLY A 256 -1.59 -6.68 -2.29
CA GLY A 256 -0.59 -7.28 -3.16
C GLY A 256 0.44 -6.26 -3.64
N TRP A 257 -0.02 -5.08 -4.03
CA TRP A 257 0.86 -3.98 -4.45
C TRP A 257 1.69 -3.41 -3.31
N LEU A 258 1.09 -3.18 -2.14
CA LEU A 258 1.82 -2.75 -0.96
C LEU A 258 2.91 -3.76 -0.58
N ASN A 259 2.59 -5.06 -0.66
CA ASN A 259 3.51 -6.15 -0.35
C ASN A 259 4.68 -6.20 -1.32
N PHE A 260 4.36 -6.04 -2.59
CA PHE A 260 5.35 -6.00 -3.66
C PHE A 260 6.34 -4.87 -3.43
N VAL A 261 5.86 -3.64 -3.21
CA VAL A 261 6.71 -2.45 -3.03
C VAL A 261 7.61 -2.60 -1.80
N LEU A 262 7.06 -2.99 -0.64
CA LEU A 262 7.83 -3.13 0.59
C LEU A 262 8.89 -4.23 0.49
N THR A 263 8.53 -5.39 -0.07
CA THR A 263 9.48 -6.48 -0.26
C THR A 263 10.55 -6.13 -1.29
N SER A 264 10.18 -5.53 -2.42
CA SER A 264 11.16 -5.05 -3.41
C SER A 264 12.16 -4.08 -2.80
N ALA A 265 11.68 -3.10 -2.02
CA ALA A 265 12.55 -2.13 -1.37
C ALA A 265 13.58 -2.83 -0.45
N TYR A 266 13.14 -3.81 0.33
CA TYR A 266 14.01 -4.61 1.19
C TYR A 266 15.07 -5.40 0.41
N PHE A 267 14.65 -6.11 -0.65
CA PHE A 267 15.53 -6.94 -1.45
C PHE A 267 16.59 -6.10 -2.19
N PHE A 268 16.18 -4.99 -2.81
CA PHE A 268 17.11 -4.09 -3.52
C PHE A 268 18.04 -3.32 -2.59
N TYR A 269 17.55 -2.89 -1.44
CA TYR A 269 18.41 -2.29 -0.42
C TYR A 269 19.51 -3.25 0.02
N TRP A 270 19.12 -4.49 0.27
CA TRP A 270 20.01 -5.49 0.83
C TRP A 270 21.04 -5.98 -0.19
N ILE A 271 20.63 -6.25 -1.43
CA ILE A 271 21.54 -6.80 -2.45
C ILE A 271 22.68 -5.83 -2.79
N ILE A 272 22.42 -4.52 -2.71
CA ILE A 272 23.44 -3.49 -2.91
C ILE A 272 24.46 -3.50 -1.77
N SER A 273 24.01 -3.84 -0.55
CA SER A 273 24.84 -3.79 0.65
C SER A 273 25.73 -5.03 0.77
N GLU A 274 25.15 -6.24 0.71
CA GLU A 274 25.90 -7.50 0.84
C GLU A 274 25.30 -8.60 -0.06
N PRO A 275 25.67 -8.68 -1.35
CA PRO A 275 25.16 -9.74 -2.22
C PRO A 275 25.66 -11.11 -1.76
N GLN A 276 24.76 -12.11 -1.70
CA GLN A 276 25.11 -13.49 -1.34
C GLN A 276 24.41 -14.49 -2.25
N MET A 277 24.97 -15.70 -2.33
CA MET A 277 24.37 -16.77 -3.14
C MET A 277 23.02 -17.23 -2.58
N ALA A 278 22.81 -17.19 -1.27
CA ALA A 278 21.54 -17.54 -0.64
C ALA A 278 20.37 -16.69 -1.15
N SER A 279 20.63 -15.45 -1.57
CA SER A 279 19.65 -14.50 -2.10
C SER A 279 18.99 -14.99 -3.37
N VAL A 280 19.66 -15.85 -4.14
CA VAL A 280 19.11 -16.45 -5.37
C VAL A 280 17.83 -17.21 -5.06
N LEU A 281 17.84 -18.06 -4.02
CA LEU A 281 16.66 -18.80 -3.56
C LEU A 281 15.52 -17.84 -3.23
N TYR A 282 15.82 -16.79 -2.45
CA TYR A 282 14.81 -15.83 -2.01
C TYR A 282 14.25 -14.98 -3.14
N PHE A 283 15.04 -14.64 -4.16
CA PHE A 283 14.55 -13.98 -5.38
C PHE A 283 13.59 -14.87 -6.18
N TYR A 284 13.82 -16.19 -6.20
CA TYR A 284 12.86 -17.13 -6.79
C TYR A 284 11.58 -17.26 -5.94
N LEU A 285 11.69 -17.35 -4.61
CA LEU A 285 10.50 -17.35 -3.74
C LEU A 285 9.68 -16.06 -3.90
N TYR A 286 10.36 -14.91 -3.97
CA TYR A 286 9.78 -13.63 -4.33
C TYR A 286 9.06 -13.68 -5.68
N TYR A 287 9.75 -14.16 -6.72
CA TYR A 287 9.21 -14.28 -8.08
C TYR A 287 7.92 -15.12 -8.11
N PHE A 288 7.95 -16.31 -7.50
CA PHE A 288 6.79 -17.20 -7.46
C PHE A 288 5.63 -16.61 -6.65
N THR A 289 5.91 -15.95 -5.53
CA THR A 289 4.88 -15.36 -4.69
C THR A 289 4.12 -14.26 -5.43
N PHE A 290 4.83 -13.29 -6.02
CA PHE A 290 4.19 -12.17 -6.70
C PHE A 290 3.65 -12.52 -8.08
N SER A 291 4.25 -13.49 -8.78
CA SER A 291 3.63 -14.08 -9.98
C SER A 291 2.32 -14.78 -9.62
N ALA A 292 2.26 -15.49 -8.48
CA ALA A 292 1.02 -16.08 -8.00
C ALA A 292 -0.03 -15.01 -7.70
N VAL A 293 0.33 -13.92 -6.99
CA VAL A 293 -0.58 -12.78 -6.73
C VAL A 293 -1.15 -12.22 -8.03
N ALA A 294 -0.29 -11.93 -9.02
CA ALA A 294 -0.70 -11.41 -10.32
C ALA A 294 -1.62 -12.39 -11.08
N LEU A 295 -1.39 -13.70 -10.94
CA LEU A 295 -2.16 -14.73 -11.66
C LEU A 295 -3.40 -15.22 -10.90
N LEU A 296 -3.69 -14.74 -9.69
CA LEU A 296 -4.83 -15.21 -8.89
C LEU A 296 -6.16 -15.08 -9.65
N ASP A 297 -6.44 -13.90 -10.21
CA ASP A 297 -7.67 -13.64 -10.95
C ASP A 297 -7.67 -14.32 -12.31
N TYR A 298 -6.49 -14.48 -12.93
CA TYR A 298 -6.36 -15.26 -14.15
C TYR A 298 -6.77 -16.73 -13.94
N PHE A 299 -6.31 -17.36 -12.86
CA PHE A 299 -6.68 -18.75 -12.58
C PHE A 299 -8.15 -18.91 -12.19
N ARG A 300 -8.74 -17.93 -11.49
CA ARG A 300 -10.14 -18.00 -11.01
C ARG A 300 -11.17 -17.58 -12.05
N ARG A 301 -10.90 -16.50 -12.78
CA ARG A 301 -11.89 -15.82 -13.63
C ARG A 301 -11.49 -15.81 -15.11
N LYS A 302 -10.32 -16.35 -15.47
CA LYS A 302 -9.76 -16.31 -16.84
C LYS A 302 -9.61 -14.89 -17.39
N LYS A 303 -9.46 -13.91 -16.51
CA LYS A 303 -9.26 -12.50 -16.86
C LYS A 303 -7.92 -12.05 -16.31
N LEU A 304 -7.15 -11.35 -17.15
CA LEU A 304 -5.93 -10.65 -16.76
C LEU A 304 -6.24 -9.16 -16.81
N GLU A 305 -6.24 -8.50 -15.65
CA GLU A 305 -6.45 -7.06 -15.58
C GLU A 305 -5.14 -6.30 -15.82
N ARG A 306 -5.25 -5.00 -16.13
CA ARG A 306 -4.09 -4.15 -16.42
C ARG A 306 -3.06 -4.13 -15.29
N PHE A 307 -3.53 -4.08 -14.04
CA PHE A 307 -2.67 -4.09 -12.87
C PHE A 307 -2.03 -5.47 -12.63
N ASP A 308 -2.72 -6.56 -12.95
CA ASP A 308 -2.16 -7.91 -12.86
C ASP A 308 -1.01 -8.09 -13.87
N ILE A 309 -1.22 -7.62 -15.10
CA ILE A 309 -0.19 -7.60 -16.16
C ILE A 309 1.00 -6.75 -15.74
N LEU A 310 0.75 -5.54 -15.21
CA LEU A 310 1.81 -4.64 -14.75
C LEU A 310 2.64 -5.29 -13.63
N MET A 311 1.99 -5.92 -12.64
CA MET A 311 2.69 -6.64 -11.58
C MET A 311 3.54 -7.78 -12.16
N LEU A 312 3.02 -8.55 -13.11
CA LEU A 312 3.74 -9.66 -13.73
C LEU A 312 4.99 -9.19 -14.49
N VAL A 313 4.91 -8.07 -15.21
CA VAL A 313 6.05 -7.42 -15.86
C VAL A 313 7.08 -6.94 -14.83
N LEU A 314 6.63 -6.22 -13.79
CA LEU A 314 7.52 -5.69 -12.76
C LEU A 314 8.22 -6.78 -11.95
N VAL A 315 7.53 -7.88 -11.65
CA VAL A 315 8.09 -9.05 -10.97
C VAL A 315 9.21 -9.66 -11.83
N ASN A 316 8.96 -9.94 -13.12
CA ASN A 316 10.01 -10.45 -14.01
C ASN A 316 11.20 -9.50 -14.09
N LEU A 317 10.96 -8.19 -14.27
CA LEU A 317 12.02 -7.19 -14.35
C LEU A 317 12.84 -7.10 -13.06
N SER A 318 12.18 -7.07 -11.90
CA SER A 318 12.84 -6.96 -10.61
C SER A 318 13.66 -8.20 -10.25
N THR A 319 13.14 -9.40 -10.54
CA THR A 319 13.86 -10.65 -10.32
C THR A 319 15.05 -10.77 -11.27
N LEU A 320 14.87 -10.42 -12.55
CA LEU A 320 15.94 -10.38 -13.53
C LEU A 320 17.05 -9.42 -13.08
N GLY A 321 16.73 -8.16 -12.80
CA GLY A 321 17.69 -7.15 -12.36
C GLY A 321 18.42 -7.54 -11.08
N GLY A 322 17.69 -8.04 -10.08
CA GLY A 322 18.28 -8.52 -8.82
C GLY A 322 19.24 -9.69 -9.03
N LEU A 323 18.81 -10.75 -9.70
CA LEU A 323 19.66 -11.93 -9.91
C LEU A 323 20.89 -11.63 -10.78
N LEU A 324 20.74 -10.81 -11.83
CA LEU A 324 21.89 -10.40 -12.65
C LEU A 324 22.92 -9.62 -11.82
N TYR A 325 22.45 -8.73 -10.93
CA TYR A 325 23.33 -8.01 -10.02
C TYR A 325 24.06 -8.97 -9.09
N VAL A 326 23.36 -9.92 -8.44
CA VAL A 326 24.00 -10.93 -7.57
C VAL A 326 25.10 -11.68 -8.33
N PHE A 327 24.76 -12.24 -9.49
CA PHE A 327 25.69 -13.07 -10.26
C PHE A 327 26.89 -12.27 -10.77
N LYS A 328 26.67 -11.05 -11.27
CA LYS A 328 27.73 -10.18 -11.77
C LYS A 328 28.67 -9.73 -10.64
N THR A 329 28.14 -9.35 -9.48
CA THR A 329 28.95 -8.89 -8.36
C THR A 329 29.73 -10.03 -7.69
N LEU A 330 29.16 -11.23 -7.63
CA LEU A 330 29.84 -12.41 -7.08
C LEU A 330 30.72 -13.14 -8.09
N GLY A 331 30.72 -12.72 -9.36
CA GLY A 331 31.51 -13.37 -10.42
C GLY A 331 31.01 -14.76 -10.80
N TYR A 332 29.75 -15.09 -10.55
CA TYR A 332 29.16 -16.37 -10.92
C TYR A 332 28.60 -16.35 -12.35
N GLY A 333 28.77 -17.47 -13.05
CA GLY A 333 28.17 -17.73 -14.36
C GLY A 333 27.63 -19.15 -14.44
N PRO A 334 26.86 -19.49 -15.49
CA PRO A 334 26.53 -18.64 -16.64
C PRO A 334 25.27 -17.79 -16.41
N ILE A 335 25.42 -16.47 -16.57
CA ILE A 335 24.40 -15.45 -16.27
C ILE A 335 23.16 -15.59 -17.18
N ILE A 336 23.34 -16.19 -18.37
CA ILE A 336 22.27 -16.51 -19.33
C ILE A 336 21.15 -17.37 -18.74
N LEU A 337 21.43 -18.21 -17.73
CA LEU A 337 20.42 -19.11 -17.15
C LEU A 337 19.31 -18.36 -16.41
N ILE A 338 19.57 -17.13 -15.95
CA ILE A 338 18.58 -16.33 -15.20
C ILE A 338 17.39 -15.94 -16.09
N PRO A 339 17.56 -15.22 -17.21
CA PRO A 339 16.43 -14.91 -18.09
C PRO A 339 15.79 -16.15 -18.70
N VAL A 340 16.56 -17.21 -18.99
CA VAL A 340 16.02 -18.49 -19.48
C VAL A 340 15.10 -19.15 -18.45
N SER A 341 15.46 -19.15 -17.16
CA SER A 341 14.63 -19.76 -16.12
C SER A 341 13.29 -19.02 -15.94
N LEU A 342 13.31 -17.69 -16.00
CA LEU A 342 12.10 -16.86 -15.97
C LEU A 342 11.26 -17.07 -17.24
N ALA A 343 11.90 -17.14 -18.42
CA ALA A 343 11.23 -17.42 -19.68
C ALA A 343 10.53 -18.78 -19.66
N LEU A 344 11.17 -19.81 -19.08
CA LEU A 344 10.58 -21.15 -18.96
C LEU A 344 9.26 -21.12 -18.17
N VAL A 345 9.20 -20.40 -17.05
CA VAL A 345 7.97 -20.29 -16.25
C VAL A 345 6.85 -19.61 -17.07
N ASN A 346 7.16 -18.50 -17.76
CA ASN A 346 6.19 -17.83 -18.61
C ASN A 346 5.78 -18.67 -19.83
N PHE A 347 6.69 -19.49 -20.36
CA PHE A 347 6.42 -20.40 -21.47
C PHE A 347 5.46 -21.53 -21.07
N LEU A 348 5.55 -22.05 -19.84
CA LEU A 348 4.56 -22.99 -19.32
C LEU A 348 3.15 -22.38 -19.25
N LEU A 349 3.05 -21.09 -18.89
CA LEU A 349 1.77 -20.35 -18.92
C LEU A 349 1.27 -20.15 -20.36
N LEU A 350 2.18 -19.90 -21.31
CA LEU A 350 1.86 -19.77 -22.73
C LEU A 350 1.35 -21.09 -23.34
N ILE A 351 2.01 -22.22 -23.06
CA ILE A 351 1.56 -23.55 -23.51
C ILE A 351 0.13 -23.82 -23.02
N ARG A 352 -0.19 -23.42 -21.79
CA ARG A 352 -1.53 -23.57 -21.24
C ARG A 352 -2.58 -22.80 -22.05
N GLU A 353 -2.29 -21.58 -22.48
CA GLU A 353 -3.19 -20.78 -23.33
C GLU A 353 -3.31 -21.36 -24.75
N LEU A 354 -2.19 -21.83 -25.34
CA LEU A 354 -2.20 -22.51 -26.62
C LEU A 354 -3.13 -23.74 -26.61
N LYS A 355 -3.09 -24.53 -25.53
CA LYS A 355 -3.99 -25.68 -25.34
C LYS A 355 -5.44 -25.28 -25.14
N ALA A 356 -5.69 -24.14 -24.51
CA ALA A 356 -7.04 -23.63 -24.29
C ALA A 356 -7.71 -23.09 -25.57
N LYS A 357 -6.96 -22.95 -26.68
CA LYS A 357 -7.42 -22.42 -27.99
C LYS A 357 -8.15 -21.07 -27.87
N ASN A 358 -7.85 -20.30 -26.84
CA ASN A 358 -8.48 -19.02 -26.59
C ASN A 358 -7.51 -17.90 -27.00
N SER A 359 -7.92 -17.02 -27.92
CA SER A 359 -7.14 -15.83 -28.29
C SER A 359 -7.36 -14.75 -27.22
N SER A 360 -6.90 -15.03 -26.01
CA SER A 360 -7.05 -14.16 -24.84
C SER A 360 -5.90 -13.14 -24.77
N ILE A 361 -6.11 -12.06 -24.02
CA ILE A 361 -5.03 -11.10 -23.66
C ILE A 361 -3.84 -11.83 -23.00
N GLY A 362 -4.09 -12.95 -22.31
CA GLY A 362 -3.05 -13.76 -21.68
C GLY A 362 -2.05 -14.35 -22.67
N TYR A 363 -2.50 -14.76 -23.86
CA TYR A 363 -1.60 -15.26 -24.90
C TYR A 363 -0.56 -14.19 -25.28
N SER A 364 -1.00 -12.97 -25.57
CA SER A 364 -0.11 -11.88 -25.96
C SER A 364 0.85 -11.49 -24.83
N VAL A 365 0.40 -11.50 -23.58
CA VAL A 365 1.23 -11.16 -22.42
C VAL A 365 2.31 -12.21 -22.19
N PHE A 366 1.95 -13.50 -22.11
CA PHE A 366 2.93 -14.55 -21.88
C PHE A 366 3.89 -14.70 -23.06
N ALA A 367 3.41 -14.61 -24.30
CA ALA A 367 4.28 -14.61 -25.48
C ALA A 367 5.26 -13.44 -25.46
N GLY A 368 4.79 -12.22 -25.16
CA GLY A 368 5.64 -11.04 -25.03
C GLY A 368 6.72 -11.20 -23.96
N LEU A 369 6.36 -11.74 -22.79
CA LEU A 369 7.32 -12.01 -21.72
C LEU A 369 8.35 -13.06 -22.11
N VAL A 370 7.94 -14.18 -22.70
CA VAL A 370 8.86 -15.22 -23.17
C VAL A 370 9.84 -14.68 -24.22
N ILE A 371 9.32 -13.99 -25.23
CA ILE A 371 10.15 -13.41 -26.30
C ILE A 371 11.13 -12.40 -25.69
N SER A 372 10.64 -11.44 -24.89
CA SER A 372 11.50 -10.42 -24.28
C SER A 372 12.60 -11.00 -23.39
N LEU A 373 12.28 -12.00 -22.57
CA LEU A 373 13.26 -12.66 -21.70
C LEU A 373 14.28 -13.47 -22.49
N LEU A 374 13.86 -14.17 -23.55
CA LEU A 374 14.80 -14.90 -24.42
C LEU A 374 15.68 -13.94 -25.24
N THR A 375 15.12 -12.85 -25.78
CA THR A 375 15.91 -11.78 -26.42
C THR A 375 16.94 -11.24 -25.43
N PHE A 376 16.52 -10.93 -24.21
CA PHE A 376 17.41 -10.43 -23.17
C PHE A 376 18.47 -11.47 -22.77
N SER A 377 18.11 -12.75 -22.74
CA SER A 377 19.04 -13.86 -22.51
C SER A 377 20.16 -13.87 -23.53
N VAL A 378 19.83 -13.74 -24.81
CA VAL A 378 20.81 -13.66 -25.89
C VAL A 378 21.66 -12.40 -25.72
N ALA A 379 21.04 -11.26 -25.40
CA ALA A 379 21.76 -10.02 -25.15
C ALA A 379 22.77 -10.11 -24.00
N VAL A 380 22.46 -10.81 -22.90
CA VAL A 380 23.40 -10.98 -21.78
C VAL A 380 24.57 -11.89 -22.12
N TYR A 381 24.39 -12.84 -23.04
CA TYR A 381 25.45 -13.76 -23.46
C TYR A 381 26.50 -13.10 -24.34
N PHE A 382 26.08 -12.13 -25.16
CA PHE A 382 26.96 -11.45 -26.09
C PHE A 382 27.42 -10.09 -25.52
N ASP A 383 28.70 -9.75 -25.69
CA ASP A 383 29.25 -8.45 -25.28
C ASP A 383 28.45 -7.26 -25.89
N SER A 384 28.57 -6.08 -25.27
CA SER A 384 27.79 -4.86 -25.53
C SER A 384 27.59 -4.50 -27.02
N PHE A 385 28.54 -4.85 -27.88
CA PHE A 385 28.50 -4.57 -29.31
C PHE A 385 27.47 -5.42 -30.10
N LEU A 386 27.18 -6.63 -29.64
CA LEU A 386 26.22 -7.54 -30.31
C LEU A 386 24.78 -7.35 -29.79
N ILE A 387 24.61 -6.73 -28.62
CA ILE A 387 23.30 -6.37 -28.05
C ILE A 387 22.55 -5.40 -28.96
N THR A 388 23.23 -4.36 -29.44
CA THR A 388 22.69 -3.38 -30.38
C THR A 388 22.32 -4.01 -31.71
N SER A 389 23.11 -4.98 -32.19
CA SER A 389 22.81 -5.74 -33.41
C SER A 389 21.55 -6.60 -33.24
N LEU A 390 21.39 -7.25 -32.10
CA LEU A 390 20.20 -8.05 -31.80
C LEU A 390 18.93 -7.18 -31.72
N TRP A 391 19.02 -6.03 -31.05
CA TRP A 391 17.94 -5.05 -30.99
C TRP A 391 17.60 -4.47 -32.36
N ALA A 392 18.58 -4.28 -33.24
CA ALA A 392 18.35 -3.85 -34.61
C ALA A 392 17.56 -4.89 -35.42
N VAL A 393 17.86 -6.19 -35.22
CA VAL A 393 17.10 -7.28 -35.84
C VAL A 393 15.67 -7.33 -35.31
N GLU A 394 15.48 -7.26 -33.99
CA GLU A 394 14.14 -7.28 -33.36
C GLU A 394 13.30 -6.06 -33.77
N THR A 395 13.93 -4.87 -33.82
CA THR A 395 13.29 -3.64 -34.31
C THR A 395 12.90 -3.74 -35.78
N SER A 396 13.76 -4.32 -36.62
CA SER A 396 13.46 -4.58 -38.05
C SER A 396 12.31 -5.57 -38.21
N LEU A 397 12.22 -6.57 -37.34
CA LEU A 397 11.16 -7.57 -37.35
C LEU A 397 9.82 -6.96 -36.90
N LEU A 398 9.82 -6.11 -35.87
CA LEU A 398 8.63 -5.34 -35.46
C LEU A 398 8.16 -4.37 -36.54
N PHE A 399 9.08 -3.73 -37.26
CA PHE A 399 8.77 -2.90 -38.42
C PHE A 399 8.09 -3.71 -39.53
N PHE A 400 8.66 -4.88 -39.88
CA PHE A 400 8.09 -5.79 -40.86
C PHE A 400 6.69 -6.28 -40.45
N LEU A 401 6.50 -6.68 -39.19
CA LEU A 401 5.21 -7.11 -38.66
C LEU A 401 4.19 -5.97 -38.67
N TRP A 402 4.59 -4.74 -38.36
CA TRP A 402 3.72 -3.58 -38.48
C TRP A 402 3.25 -3.38 -39.93
N LEU A 403 4.16 -3.40 -40.91
CA LEU A 403 3.82 -3.25 -42.33
C LEU A 403 2.88 -4.35 -42.83
N LYS A 404 3.07 -5.59 -42.39
CA LYS A 404 2.28 -6.74 -42.85
C LYS A 404 0.90 -6.82 -42.20
N THR A 405 0.77 -6.41 -40.93
CA THR A 405 -0.47 -6.58 -40.15
C THR A 405 -1.30 -5.31 -39.99
N GLY A 406 -0.72 -4.13 -40.19
CA GLY A 406 -1.39 -2.84 -40.02
C GLY A 406 -1.75 -2.50 -38.56
N GLN A 407 -1.40 -3.35 -37.59
CA GLN A 407 -1.79 -3.18 -36.18
C GLN A 407 -0.97 -2.06 -35.52
N LEU A 408 -1.67 -1.13 -34.86
CA LEU A 408 -1.07 0.02 -34.15
C LEU A 408 -0.16 -0.40 -32.98
N ILE A 409 -0.34 -1.61 -32.43
CA ILE A 409 0.50 -2.13 -31.35
C ILE A 409 1.96 -2.27 -31.81
N PHE A 410 2.19 -2.89 -32.98
CA PHE A 410 3.55 -3.12 -33.49
C PHE A 410 4.23 -1.81 -33.86
N LYS A 411 3.48 -0.83 -34.36
CA LYS A 411 4.00 0.53 -34.61
C LYS A 411 4.53 1.17 -33.32
N ARG A 412 3.76 1.13 -32.23
CA ARG A 412 4.15 1.74 -30.95
C ARG A 412 5.39 1.04 -30.37
N PHE A 413 5.42 -0.29 -30.37
CA PHE A 413 6.58 -1.05 -29.92
C PHE A 413 7.82 -0.77 -30.78
N PHE A 414 7.67 -0.77 -32.12
CA PHE A 414 8.75 -0.39 -33.04
C PHE A 414 9.31 1.01 -32.73
N THR A 415 8.45 2.03 -32.59
CA THR A 415 8.92 3.41 -32.33
C THR A 415 9.70 3.51 -31.02
N ILE A 416 9.22 2.84 -29.96
CA ILE A 416 9.89 2.82 -28.66
C ILE A 416 11.24 2.10 -28.75
N LEU A 417 11.27 0.90 -29.33
CA LEU A 417 12.49 0.08 -29.45
C LEU A 417 13.53 0.75 -30.36
N PHE A 418 13.10 1.43 -31.43
CA PHE A 418 13.97 2.16 -32.34
C PHE A 418 14.65 3.36 -31.68
N VAL A 419 13.93 4.15 -30.87
CA VAL A 419 14.54 5.28 -30.12
C VAL A 419 15.55 4.76 -29.10
N LEU A 420 15.21 3.67 -28.41
CA LEU A 420 16.10 2.99 -27.47
C LEU A 420 17.36 2.43 -28.14
N LEU A 421 17.22 1.83 -29.32
CA LEU A 421 18.34 1.36 -30.14
C LEU A 421 19.29 2.50 -30.50
N LEU A 422 18.76 3.64 -30.96
CA LEU A 422 19.57 4.81 -31.29
C LEU A 422 20.32 5.37 -30.07
N ALA A 423 19.65 5.45 -28.92
CA ALA A 423 20.27 5.89 -27.68
C ALA A 423 21.36 4.93 -27.20
N ALA A 424 21.12 3.62 -27.28
CA ALA A 424 22.11 2.59 -26.94
C ALA A 424 23.33 2.67 -27.88
N GLN A 425 23.12 2.88 -29.18
CA GLN A 425 24.19 3.04 -30.15
C GLN A 425 25.07 4.27 -29.83
N MET A 426 24.46 5.40 -29.46
CA MET A 426 25.18 6.63 -29.05
C MET A 426 25.99 6.48 -27.76
N ILE A 427 25.61 5.56 -26.87
CA ILE A 427 26.34 5.31 -25.61
C ILE A 427 27.49 4.31 -25.85
N SER A 428 27.34 3.43 -26.85
CA SER A 428 28.34 2.41 -27.18
C SER A 428 29.49 2.90 -28.08
N TRP A 429 29.32 4.06 -28.72
CA TRP A 429 30.34 4.79 -29.47
C TRP A 429 30.90 5.91 -28.60
#